data_AF-A0A259RUJ8-F1
#
_entry.id   AF-A0A259RUJ8-F1
#
_cell.length_a   1.000
_cell.length_b   1.000
_cell.length_c   1.000
_cell.angle_alpha   90.00
_cell.angle_beta   90.00
_cell.angle_gamma   90.00
#
_symmetry.space_group_name_H-M   'P 1'
#
loop_
_entity.id
_entity.type
_entity.pdbx_description
1 polymer ?
#
loop_
_entity_poly.entity_id
_entity_poly.type
_entity_poly.pdbx_seq_one_letter_code
_entity_poly.pdbx_strand_id
1 'polypeptide(L)'
;ALDEYGIEADYAERWERDPASDQSGWVARSSSAAGPVLWLRSGKRFMLARPRAMDATETLAIWSRASANRASIEELRRLADFEISYGVITGDDGCILHSTLPWRELQSVVLPKNWSIDCAVGDLASGACLG
;
A
#
# COMPACT_ATOMS: atom_id res chain seq x y z
N ALA A 1 0.61 8.03 20.41
CA ALA A 1 -0.02 8.53 19.18
C ALA A 1 0.99 9.37 18.43
N LEU A 2 0.92 9.41 17.11
CA LEU A 2 1.67 10.34 16.25
C LEU A 2 0.65 11.23 15.57
N ASP A 3 0.88 12.55 15.64
CA ASP A 3 0.00 13.53 15.01
C ASP A 3 0.74 14.16 13.82
N GLU A 4 0.09 14.15 12.66
CA GLU A 4 0.57 14.81 11.44
C GLU A 4 -0.38 15.97 11.10
N TYR A 5 0.18 17.11 10.73
CA TYR A 5 -0.58 18.29 10.31
C TYR A 5 -0.15 18.70 8.91
N GLY A 6 -1.13 19.05 8.08
CA GLY A 6 -0.85 19.54 6.73
C GLY A 6 -0.12 20.88 6.74
N ILE A 7 0.97 20.96 5.98
CA ILE A 7 1.70 22.21 5.76
C ILE A 7 0.98 23.07 4.70
N GLU A 8 0.36 22.41 3.71
CA GLU A 8 -0.24 23.06 2.53
C GLU A 8 -1.78 23.08 2.54
N ALA A 9 -2.41 22.37 3.49
CA ALA A 9 -3.86 22.32 3.66
C ALA A 9 -4.21 22.05 5.14
N ASP A 10 -5.37 22.53 5.59
CA ASP A 10 -5.89 22.24 6.93
C ASP A 10 -6.37 20.78 7.03
N TYR A 11 -5.44 19.88 7.35
CA TYR A 11 -5.75 18.52 7.78
C TYR A 11 -4.91 18.13 8.99
N ALA A 12 -5.46 17.24 9.82
CA ALA A 12 -4.76 16.65 10.94
C ALA A 12 -5.06 15.14 10.96
N GLU A 13 -4.02 14.32 11.02
CA GLU A 13 -4.13 12.88 11.16
C GLU A 13 -3.54 12.46 12.50
N ARG A 14 -4.29 11.62 13.22
CA ARG A 14 -3.84 11.02 14.47
C ARG A 14 -3.68 9.52 14.29
N TRP A 15 -2.45 9.07 14.40
CA TRP A 15 -2.07 7.67 14.26
C TRP A 15 -1.91 7.03 15.64
N GLU A 16 -2.72 6.02 15.89
CA GLU A 16 -2.67 5.22 17.10
C GLU A 16 -2.35 3.77 16.77
N ARG A 17 -1.51 3.15 17.59
CA ARG A 17 -1.31 1.71 17.51
C ARG A 17 -2.54 1.06 18.10
N ASP A 18 -3.19 0.20 17.32
CA ASP A 18 -4.22 -0.68 17.86
C ASP A 18 -3.56 -1.64 18.88
N PRO A 19 -3.98 -1.64 20.17
CA PRO A 19 -3.44 -2.55 21.18
C PRO A 19 -3.59 -4.04 20.83
N ALA A 20 -4.55 -4.38 19.96
CA ALA A 20 -4.76 -5.75 19.48
C ALA A 20 -3.92 -6.09 18.23
N SER A 21 -3.11 -5.17 17.71
CA SER A 21 -2.20 -5.43 16.59
C SER A 21 -1.10 -6.40 17.03
N ASP A 22 -1.01 -7.56 16.37
CA ASP A 22 0.23 -8.31 16.43
C ASP A 22 1.31 -7.49 15.71
N GLN A 23 2.49 -7.40 16.33
CA GLN A 23 3.59 -6.56 15.82
C GLN A 23 4.26 -7.20 14.59
N SER A 24 3.67 -8.26 14.04
CA SER A 24 4.15 -8.93 12.84
C SER A 24 3.47 -8.34 11.61
N GLY A 25 4.30 -7.74 10.77
CA GLY A 25 3.93 -7.27 9.44
C GLY A 25 4.38 -8.26 8.37
N TRP A 26 3.53 -8.52 7.39
CA TRP A 26 3.91 -9.24 6.19
C TRP A 26 3.57 -8.45 4.94
N VAL A 27 4.41 -8.63 3.93
CA VAL A 27 4.23 -8.04 2.61
C VAL A 27 4.19 -9.16 1.58
N ALA A 28 3.32 -9.03 0.58
CA ALA A 28 3.34 -9.87 -0.60
C ALA A 28 3.10 -9.04 -1.86
N ARG A 29 3.58 -9.55 -2.99
CA ARG A 29 3.33 -8.97 -4.32
C ARG A 29 2.63 -10.00 -5.18
N SER A 30 1.62 -9.57 -5.93
CA SER A 30 0.98 -10.38 -6.96
C SER A 30 0.72 -9.54 -8.22
N SER A 31 0.12 -10.14 -9.23
CA SER A 31 -0.31 -9.45 -10.46
C SER A 31 -1.82 -9.58 -10.64
N SER A 32 -2.43 -8.55 -11.21
CA SER A 32 -3.81 -8.54 -11.69
C SER A 32 -3.83 -8.11 -13.16
N ALA A 33 -5.00 -8.18 -13.81
CA ALA A 33 -5.17 -7.64 -15.16
C ALA A 33 -4.85 -6.13 -15.25
N ALA A 34 -5.01 -5.39 -14.15
CA ALA A 34 -4.70 -3.96 -14.08
C ALA A 34 -3.22 -3.68 -13.79
N GLY A 35 -2.40 -4.69 -13.49
CA GLY A 35 -0.99 -4.53 -13.16
C GLY A 35 -0.60 -5.10 -11.79
N PRO A 36 0.57 -4.70 -11.26
CA PRO A 36 1.11 -5.23 -10.01
C PRO A 36 0.24 -4.86 -8.82
N VAL A 37 0.21 -5.74 -7.83
CA VAL A 37 -0.62 -5.62 -6.64
C VAL A 37 0.27 -5.77 -5.41
N LEU A 38 0.18 -4.82 -4.49
CA LEU A 38 0.85 -4.85 -3.20
C LEU A 38 -0.15 -5.28 -2.12
N TRP A 39 0.27 -6.24 -1.30
CA TRP A 39 -0.47 -6.70 -0.15
C TRP A 39 0.33 -6.40 1.11
N LEU A 40 -0.34 -5.82 2.10
CA LEU A 40 0.17 -5.61 3.45
C LEU A 40 -0.71 -6.39 4.40
N ARG A 41 -0.13 -7.07 5.39
CA ARG A 41 -0.88 -7.82 6.41
C ARG A 41 -0.31 -7.50 7.79
N SER A 42 -1.22 -7.31 8.74
CA SER A 42 -0.92 -7.32 10.18
C SER A 42 -2.00 -8.13 10.86
N GLY A 43 -1.60 -9.23 11.50
CA GLY A 43 -2.46 -10.28 12.03
C GLY A 43 -3.60 -10.72 11.11
N LYS A 44 -4.83 -10.42 11.52
CA LYS A 44 -6.08 -10.77 10.82
C LYS A 44 -6.61 -9.65 9.93
N ARG A 45 -5.78 -8.67 9.58
CA ARG A 45 -6.16 -7.56 8.70
C ARG A 45 -5.20 -7.49 7.53
N PHE A 46 -5.70 -6.98 6.42
CA PHE A 46 -4.89 -6.72 5.24
C PHE A 46 -5.23 -5.39 4.61
N MET A 47 -4.25 -4.83 3.90
CA MET A 47 -4.45 -3.81 2.89
C MET A 47 -4.01 -4.35 1.54
N LEU A 48 -4.75 -3.96 0.52
CA LEU A 48 -4.55 -4.31 -0.87
C LEU A 48 -4.43 -3.00 -1.64
N ALA A 49 -3.28 -2.75 -2.26
CA ALA A 49 -3.06 -1.60 -3.13
C ALA A 49 -2.79 -2.06 -4.56
N ARG A 50 -3.48 -1.47 -5.53
CA ARG A 50 -3.25 -1.75 -6.96
C ARG A 50 -3.43 -0.48 -7.79
N PRO A 51 -2.74 -0.34 -8.93
CA PRO A 51 -2.97 0.78 -9.83
C PRO A 51 -4.41 0.77 -10.34
N ARG A 52 -4.96 1.96 -10.61
CA ARG A 52 -6.16 2.04 -11.43
C ARG A 52 -5.83 1.60 -12.85
N ALA A 53 -6.82 1.05 -13.55
CA ALA A 53 -6.61 0.57 -14.90
C ALA A 53 -6.17 1.73 -15.80
N MET A 54 -5.00 1.57 -16.41
CA MET A 54 -4.44 2.46 -17.41
C MET A 54 -3.96 1.60 -18.58
N ASP A 55 -3.95 2.16 -19.79
CA ASP A 55 -3.40 1.44 -20.94
C ASP A 55 -1.92 1.11 -20.70
N ALA A 56 -1.51 -0.11 -21.03
CA ALA A 56 -0.15 -0.58 -20.79
C ALA A 56 0.88 0.21 -21.62
N THR A 57 0.53 0.60 -22.84
CA THR A 57 1.39 1.40 -23.72
C THR A 57 1.54 2.81 -23.18
N GLU A 58 0.43 3.42 -22.73
CA GLU A 58 0.44 4.72 -22.06
C GLU A 58 1.31 4.69 -20.80
N THR A 59 1.15 3.66 -19.97
CA THR A 59 1.93 3.46 -18.74
C THR A 59 3.42 3.42 -19.03
N LEU A 60 3.85 2.62 -20.01
CA LEU A 60 5.26 2.51 -20.41
C LEU A 60 5.80 3.85 -20.95
N ALA A 61 5.01 4.56 -21.74
CA ALA A 61 5.40 5.84 -22.31
C ALA A 61 5.60 6.90 -21.23
N ILE A 62 4.70 6.97 -20.24
CA ILE A 62 4.83 7.89 -19.12
C ILE A 62 6.04 7.52 -18.24
N TRP A 63 6.24 6.25 -17.90
CA TRP A 63 7.42 5.82 -17.12
C TRP A 63 8.74 6.17 -17.79
N SER A 64 8.82 6.02 -19.12
CA SER A 64 9.99 6.43 -19.90
C SER A 64 10.27 7.93 -19.77
N ARG A 65 9.22 8.78 -19.86
CA ARG A 65 9.34 10.22 -19.65
C ARG A 65 9.70 10.57 -18.20
N ALA A 66 9.10 9.91 -17.22
CA ALA A 66 9.38 10.12 -15.80
C ALA A 66 10.85 9.80 -15.46
N SER A 67 11.35 8.67 -15.95
CA SER A 67 12.76 8.26 -15.77
C SER A 67 13.75 9.23 -16.40
N ALA A 68 13.33 9.94 -17.46
CA ALA A 68 14.11 10.98 -18.11
C ALA A 68 13.91 12.38 -17.51
N ASN A 69 13.13 12.51 -16.42
CA ASN A 69 12.70 13.76 -15.81
C ASN A 69 11.98 14.73 -16.79
N ARG A 70 11.16 14.16 -17.69
CA ARG A 70 10.39 14.88 -18.72
C ARG A 70 8.88 14.67 -18.61
N ALA A 71 8.42 13.91 -17.61
CA ALA A 71 6.99 13.75 -17.37
C ALA A 71 6.43 15.05 -16.78
N SER A 72 5.28 15.47 -17.29
CA SER A 72 4.47 16.51 -16.69
C SER A 72 3.91 16.05 -15.33
N ILE A 73 3.54 16.99 -14.48
CA ILE A 73 2.93 16.68 -13.18
C ILE A 73 1.63 15.88 -13.32
N GLU A 74 0.85 16.12 -14.38
CA GLU A 74 -0.37 15.39 -14.66
C GLU A 74 -0.10 13.92 -14.99
N GLU A 75 0.96 13.65 -15.75
CA GLU A 75 1.40 12.29 -16.04
C GLU A 75 1.92 11.56 -14.80
N LEU A 76 2.66 12.26 -13.94
CA LEU A 76 3.09 11.71 -12.64
C LEU A 76 1.90 11.41 -11.73
N ARG A 77 0.86 12.26 -11.72
CA ARG A 77 -0.38 12.01 -10.99
C ARG A 77 -1.10 10.76 -11.50
N ARG A 78 -1.15 10.54 -12.81
CA ARG A 78 -1.72 9.30 -13.38
C ARG A 78 -0.94 8.06 -12.96
N LEU A 79 0.39 8.13 -12.93
CA LEU A 79 1.21 7.02 -12.41
C LEU A 79 0.97 6.76 -10.91
N ALA A 80 0.70 7.82 -10.14
CA ALA A 80 0.42 7.75 -8.72
C ALA A 80 -1.06 7.43 -8.39
N ASP A 81 -1.92 7.25 -9.39
CA ASP A 81 -3.32 6.92 -9.17
C ASP A 81 -3.49 5.41 -8.92
N PHE A 82 -3.82 5.08 -7.68
CA PHE A 82 -4.05 3.72 -7.23
C PHE A 82 -5.34 3.64 -6.41
N GLU A 83 -5.84 2.43 -6.27
CA GLU A 83 -6.88 2.12 -5.30
C GLU A 83 -6.30 1.39 -4.11
N ILE A 84 -6.89 1.62 -2.94
CA ILE A 84 -6.64 0.85 -1.73
C ILE A 84 -7.94 0.21 -1.28
N SER A 85 -7.82 -1.04 -0.84
CA SER A 85 -8.85 -1.75 -0.09
C SER A 85 -8.26 -2.21 1.24
N TYR A 86 -9.03 -2.07 2.32
CA TYR A 86 -8.71 -2.58 3.64
C TYR A 86 -9.73 -3.64 4.03
N GLY A 87 -9.27 -4.71 4.67
CA GLY A 87 -10.12 -5.85 4.97
C GLY A 87 -9.63 -6.70 6.14
N VAL A 88 -10.42 -7.74 6.40
CA VAL A 88 -10.18 -8.73 7.46
C VAL A 88 -9.96 -10.11 6.87
N ILE A 89 -9.19 -10.91 7.58
CA ILE A 89 -8.84 -12.29 7.25
C ILE A 89 -9.62 -13.20 8.21
N THR A 90 -10.44 -14.08 7.64
CA THR A 90 -11.17 -15.11 8.38
C THR A 90 -10.79 -16.48 7.82
N GLY A 91 -10.02 -17.25 8.57
CA GLY A 91 -9.39 -18.46 8.03
C GLY A 91 -8.37 -18.09 6.96
N ASP A 92 -8.52 -18.66 5.77
CA ASP A 92 -7.66 -18.37 4.60
C ASP A 92 -8.29 -17.35 3.63
N ASP A 93 -9.48 -16.83 3.96
CA ASP A 93 -10.23 -15.92 3.10
C ASP A 93 -10.12 -14.47 3.58
N GLY A 94 -9.97 -13.54 2.63
CA GLY A 94 -10.05 -12.11 2.89
C GLY A 94 -11.43 -11.55 2.53
N CYS A 95 -11.93 -10.59 3.32
CA CYS A 95 -13.13 -9.81 3.01
C CYS A 95 -12.80 -8.31 3.07
N ILE A 96 -13.16 -7.56 2.04
CA ILE A 96 -12.95 -6.10 1.99
C ILE A 96 -13.99 -5.40 2.86
N LEU A 97 -13.54 -4.57 3.79
CA LEU A 97 -14.40 -3.73 4.63
C LEU A 97 -14.52 -2.31 4.10
N HIS A 98 -13.42 -1.74 3.63
CA HIS A 98 -13.37 -0.36 3.11
C HIS A 98 -12.59 -0.33 1.81
N SER A 99 -13.02 0.48 0.86
CA SER A 99 -12.23 0.71 -0.35
C SER A 99 -12.45 2.08 -0.95
N THR A 100 -11.43 2.61 -1.60
CA THR A 100 -11.55 3.77 -2.51
C THR A 100 -12.44 3.48 -3.73
N LEU A 101 -12.89 2.23 -3.91
CA LEU A 101 -13.93 1.79 -4.83
C LEU A 101 -15.10 1.17 -4.05
N PRO A 102 -16.17 1.91 -3.73
CA PRO A 102 -17.22 1.43 -2.82
C PRO A 102 -17.88 0.11 -3.23
N TRP A 103 -18.01 -0.16 -4.54
CA TRP A 103 -18.59 -1.42 -5.03
C TRP A 103 -17.74 -2.67 -4.74
N ARG A 104 -16.49 -2.51 -4.26
CA ARG A 104 -15.63 -3.62 -3.83
C ARG A 104 -15.84 -4.02 -2.38
N GLU A 105 -16.55 -3.21 -1.59
CA GLU A 105 -16.82 -3.54 -0.19
C GLU A 105 -17.64 -4.85 -0.10
N LEU A 106 -17.38 -5.63 0.94
CA LEU A 106 -17.93 -6.97 1.20
C LEU A 106 -17.55 -8.05 0.19
N GLN A 107 -16.72 -7.73 -0.82
CA GLN A 107 -16.21 -8.75 -1.73
C GLN A 107 -15.14 -9.60 -1.06
N SER A 108 -15.23 -10.91 -1.30
CA SER A 108 -14.17 -11.85 -0.93
C SER A 108 -12.97 -11.72 -1.86
N VAL A 109 -11.77 -11.84 -1.29
CA VAL A 109 -10.50 -11.85 -2.03
C VAL A 109 -9.69 -13.07 -1.66
N VAL A 110 -9.02 -13.63 -2.66
CA VAL A 110 -8.04 -14.70 -2.46
C VAL A 110 -6.75 -14.05 -1.96
N LEU A 111 -6.33 -14.44 -0.76
CA LEU A 111 -5.09 -13.95 -0.18
C LEU A 111 -3.87 -14.56 -0.88
N PRO A 112 -2.75 -13.83 -0.98
CA PRO A 112 -1.52 -14.41 -1.50
C PRO A 112 -1.03 -15.52 -0.57
N LYS A 113 -0.49 -16.58 -1.17
CA LYS A 113 0.05 -17.74 -0.43
C LYS A 113 1.47 -17.47 0.10
N ASN A 114 2.23 -16.65 -0.62
CA ASN A 114 3.65 -16.39 -0.33
C ASN A 114 3.80 -15.00 0.28
N TRP A 115 3.75 -14.93 1.60
CA TRP A 115 4.04 -13.74 2.37
C TRP A 115 5.53 -13.69 2.71
N SER A 116 6.18 -12.56 2.43
CA SER A 116 7.49 -12.24 3.00
C SER A 116 7.32 -11.44 4.28
N ILE A 117 8.14 -11.73 5.29
CA ILE A 117 8.22 -10.89 6.50
C ILE A 117 8.96 -9.62 6.11
N ASP A 118 8.39 -8.46 6.44
CA ASP A 118 9.11 -7.20 6.37
C ASP A 118 9.81 -6.99 7.73
N CYS A 119 11.01 -7.57 7.87
CA CYS A 119 11.87 -7.33 9.02
C CYS A 119 12.60 -5.98 8.84
N ALA A 120 11.89 -4.86 8.87
CA ALA A 120 12.52 -3.54 8.83
C ALA A 120 11.77 -2.52 9.69
N VAL A 121 11.69 -2.78 11.00
CA VAL A 121 11.48 -1.71 12.00
C VAL A 121 12.48 -1.92 13.12
N GLY A 122 13.71 -1.47 12.92
CA GLY A 122 14.75 -1.50 13.95
C GLY A 122 16.17 -1.35 13.42
N ASP A 123 16.50 -0.23 12.77
CA ASP A 123 17.90 0.22 12.65
C ASP A 123 18.01 1.73 12.34
N LEU A 124 17.33 2.54 13.15
CA LEU A 124 17.59 3.98 13.24
C LEU A 124 17.84 4.37 14.70
N ALA A 125 18.76 3.65 15.38
CA ALA A 125 19.32 4.08 16.67
C ALA A 125 20.56 3.28 17.09
N SER A 126 21.72 3.51 16.47
CA SER A 126 23.01 3.70 17.13
C SER A 126 24.04 4.04 16.03
N GLY A 127 24.79 5.12 16.10
CA GLY A 127 25.69 5.43 17.21
C GLY A 127 27.02 4.76 16.89
N ALA A 128 27.98 5.56 16.40
CA ALA A 128 29.34 5.14 16.15
C ALA A 128 29.92 4.34 17.32
N CYS A 129 30.57 3.20 17.03
CA CYS A 129 31.64 2.63 17.84
C CYS A 129 32.63 1.91 16.92
N LEU A 130 33.89 2.30 17.10
CA LEU A 130 35.09 1.79 16.45
C LEU A 130 35.32 0.29 16.72
N GLY A 131 35.93 -0.38 15.75
CA GLY A 131 36.54 -1.70 15.84
C GLY A 131 37.34 -1.98 14.59
#